data_AF-A0A9W4DX91-F1
#
_entry.id   AF-A0A9W4DX91-F1
#
_cell.length_a   1.000
_cell.length_b   1.000
_cell.length_c   1.000
_cell.angle_alpha   90.00
_cell.angle_beta   90.00
_cell.angle_gamma   90.00
#
_symmetry.space_group_name_H-M   'P 1'
#
loop_
_entity.id
_entity.type
_entity.pdbx_description
1 polymer ?
#
loop_
_entity_poly.entity_id
_entity_poly.type
_entity_poly.pdbx_seq_one_letter_code
_entity_poly.pdbx_strand_id
1 'polypeptide(L)'
;MTPAWAGLVRNLAVLTDFYTSPPPLEPVKVRSLYLDRRGPTLTLRLDLPGFPDRPRPEWEQNGCDTFQCQLQFLAVDDFKLRGWNPPVTGSLDVEPREERRVLVLLGADGTRLTFSSSDSLTVGKMSAYRAAPDGMDHGRHYYVGKVDQMRYSVLPDPGEKTFYGRV
;
A
#
# COMPACT_ATOMS: atom_id res chain seq x y z
N MET A 1 -16.56 -7.52 9.52
CA MET A 1 -15.79 -8.75 9.29
C MET A 1 -14.41 -8.32 8.83
N THR A 2 -13.34 -8.92 9.36
CA THR A 2 -11.96 -8.59 8.95
C THR A 2 -11.65 -9.25 7.61
N PRO A 3 -11.14 -8.52 6.60
CA PRO A 3 -10.79 -9.10 5.30
C PRO A 3 -9.68 -10.16 5.41
N ALA A 4 -9.71 -11.16 4.53
CA ALA A 4 -8.75 -12.27 4.56
C ALA A 4 -7.28 -11.81 4.46
N TRP A 5 -6.99 -10.80 3.64
CA TRP A 5 -5.64 -10.26 3.47
C TRP A 5 -5.04 -9.73 4.78
N ALA A 6 -5.87 -9.16 5.66
CA ALA A 6 -5.42 -8.59 6.93
C ALA A 6 -4.84 -9.66 7.86
N GLY A 7 -5.31 -10.92 7.76
CA GLY A 7 -4.76 -12.05 8.49
C GLY A 7 -3.34 -12.45 8.05
N LEU A 8 -2.90 -12.00 6.87
CA LEU A 8 -1.56 -12.23 6.33
C LEU A 8 -0.57 -11.12 6.72
N VAL A 9 -1.06 -10.02 7.31
CA VAL A 9 -0.23 -8.87 7.69
C VAL A 9 0.52 -9.18 8.98
N ARG A 10 1.85 -9.27 8.91
CA ARG A 10 2.70 -9.60 10.07
C ARG A 10 2.64 -8.55 11.18
N ASN A 11 2.51 -7.29 10.80
CA ASN A 11 2.48 -6.14 11.70
C ASN A 11 1.10 -5.47 11.71
N LEU A 12 0.02 -6.26 11.68
CA LEU A 12 -1.37 -5.76 11.55
C LEU A 12 -1.73 -4.64 12.54
N ALA A 13 -1.13 -4.67 13.74
CA ALA A 13 -1.30 -3.66 14.78
C ALA A 13 -1.17 -2.22 14.25
N VAL A 14 -0.25 -1.98 13.30
CA VAL A 14 0.01 -0.64 12.75
C VAL A 14 -1.17 -0.07 11.94
N LEU A 15 -2.04 -0.93 11.40
CA LEU A 15 -3.27 -0.51 10.74
C LEU A 15 -4.43 -0.39 11.74
N THR A 16 -4.50 -1.27 12.73
CA THR A 16 -5.58 -1.27 13.71
C THR A 16 -5.50 -0.09 14.70
N ASP A 17 -4.36 0.59 14.75
CA ASP A 17 -4.23 1.90 15.40
C ASP A 17 -5.15 2.97 14.78
N PHE A 18 -5.48 2.83 13.49
CA PHE A 18 -6.28 3.82 12.72
C PHE A 18 -7.63 3.27 12.24
N TYR A 19 -7.76 1.96 12.11
CA TYR A 19 -8.97 1.28 11.66
C TYR A 19 -9.50 0.32 12.72
N THR A 20 -10.78 0.40 13.07
CA THR A 20 -11.44 -0.65 13.87
C THR A 20 -11.34 -2.01 13.16
N SER A 21 -11.44 -2.02 11.84
CA SER A 21 -11.14 -3.16 10.97
C SER A 21 -10.56 -2.65 9.65
N PRO A 22 -9.45 -3.19 9.15
CA PRO A 22 -8.90 -2.78 7.86
C PRO A 22 -9.93 -2.96 6.74
N PRO A 23 -9.97 -2.04 5.76
CA PRO A 23 -10.90 -2.14 4.64
C PRO A 23 -10.55 -3.32 3.72
N PRO A 24 -11.54 -3.86 2.97
CA PRO A 24 -11.23 -4.75 1.84
C PRO A 24 -10.36 -4.00 0.82
N LEU A 25 -9.57 -4.71 0.01
CA LEU A 25 -8.71 -4.08 -1.00
C LEU A 25 -9.44 -3.91 -2.34
N GLU A 26 -10.66 -3.40 -2.28
CA GLU A 26 -11.54 -3.19 -3.43
C GLU A 26 -12.45 -1.97 -3.20
N PRO A 27 -12.34 -0.89 -4.00
CA PRO A 27 -11.27 -0.60 -4.96
C PRO A 27 -10.07 0.09 -4.28
N VAL A 28 -8.85 -0.42 -4.48
CA VAL A 28 -7.60 0.26 -4.09
C VAL A 28 -7.05 1.09 -5.24
N LYS A 29 -6.36 2.19 -4.92
CA LYS A 29 -5.60 2.98 -5.90
C LYS A 29 -4.13 2.68 -5.76
N VAL A 30 -3.58 1.83 -6.63
CA VAL A 30 -2.16 1.49 -6.68
C VAL A 30 -1.41 2.59 -7.42
N ARG A 31 -0.46 3.22 -6.74
CA ARG A 31 0.28 4.39 -7.23
C ARG A 31 1.66 4.07 -7.73
N SER A 32 2.34 3.12 -7.09
CA SER A 32 3.65 2.67 -7.55
C SER A 32 3.91 1.22 -7.16
N LEU A 33 4.85 0.64 -7.88
CA LEU A 33 5.42 -0.68 -7.64
C LEU A 33 6.94 -0.53 -7.56
N TYR A 34 7.55 -1.15 -6.57
CA TYR A 34 8.99 -1.15 -6.37
C TYR A 34 9.48 -2.59 -6.24
N LEU A 35 10.28 -3.03 -7.21
CA LEU A 35 10.89 -4.36 -7.25
C LEU A 35 12.34 -4.27 -6.77
N ASP A 36 12.68 -5.05 -5.74
CA ASP A 36 14.09 -5.23 -5.32
C ASP A 36 14.51 -6.68 -5.56
N ARG A 37 15.72 -6.86 -6.12
CA ARG A 37 16.33 -8.16 -6.39
C ARG A 37 17.27 -8.65 -5.28
N ARG A 38 17.68 -7.78 -4.34
CA ARG A 38 18.62 -8.15 -3.25
C ARG A 38 17.95 -8.97 -2.15
N GLY A 39 16.61 -9.00 -2.15
CA GLY A 39 15.75 -10.10 -1.74
C GLY A 39 14.51 -9.95 -2.60
N PRO A 40 14.04 -10.99 -3.33
CA PRO A 40 12.95 -10.84 -4.31
C PRO A 40 11.70 -10.33 -3.61
N THR A 41 11.48 -9.02 -3.71
CA THR A 41 10.45 -8.28 -2.98
C THR A 41 9.73 -7.35 -3.93
N LEU A 42 8.46 -7.15 -3.65
CA LEU A 42 7.61 -6.18 -4.30
C LEU A 42 6.95 -5.34 -3.23
N THR A 43 7.17 -4.03 -3.29
CA THR A 43 6.44 -3.06 -2.47
C THR A 43 5.42 -2.35 -3.35
N LEU A 44 4.14 -2.49 -3.03
CA LEU A 44 3.06 -1.71 -3.63
C LEU A 44 2.79 -0.48 -2.76
N ARG A 45 2.80 0.73 -3.34
CA ARG A 45 2.27 1.92 -2.68
C ARG A 45 0.83 2.11 -3.15
N LEU A 46 -0.12 2.14 -2.22
CA LEU A 46 -1.53 2.24 -2.54
C LEU A 46 -2.30 3.12 -1.57
N ASP A 47 -3.37 3.70 -2.05
CA ASP A 47 -4.38 4.33 -1.19
C ASP A 47 -5.41 3.26 -0.79
N LEU A 48 -5.67 3.16 0.51
CA LEU A 48 -6.67 2.23 1.03
C LEU A 48 -8.08 2.77 0.81
N PRO A 49 -9.08 1.88 0.67
CA PRO A 49 -10.46 2.31 0.48
C PRO A 49 -11.01 2.86 1.78
N GLY A 50 -11.56 4.08 1.72
CA GLY A 50 -12.08 4.77 2.89
C GLY A 50 -10.98 5.34 3.80
N PHE A 51 -11.23 6.54 4.30
CA PHE A 51 -10.37 7.16 5.30
C PHE A 51 -10.49 6.42 6.64
N PRO A 52 -9.44 6.38 7.49
CA PRO A 52 -9.48 5.69 8.77
C PRO A 52 -10.61 6.19 9.67
N ASP A 53 -11.19 5.30 10.46
CA ASP A 53 -12.26 5.62 11.43
C ASP A 53 -11.73 6.17 12.76
N ARG A 54 -10.41 6.06 12.98
CA ARG A 54 -9.65 6.66 14.08
C ARG A 54 -8.48 7.46 13.52
N PRO A 55 -8.74 8.54 12.76
CA PRO A 55 -7.67 9.36 12.22
C PRO A 55 -6.94 10.11 13.35
N ARG A 56 -5.69 10.50 13.12
CA ARG A 56 -5.02 11.42 14.04
C ARG A 56 -5.69 12.80 13.99
N PRO A 57 -5.79 13.53 15.13
CA PRO A 57 -6.36 14.87 15.13
C PRO A 57 -5.70 15.83 14.13
N GLU A 58 -4.39 15.69 13.93
CA GLU A 58 -3.65 16.50 12.95
C GLU A 58 -4.15 16.29 11.51
N TRP A 59 -4.61 15.08 11.16
CA TRP A 59 -5.09 14.78 9.81
C TRP A 59 -6.45 15.42 9.56
N GLU A 60 -7.35 15.34 10.54
CA GLU A 60 -8.68 15.98 10.49
C GLU A 60 -8.55 17.50 10.38
N GLN A 61 -7.70 18.10 11.22
CA GLN A 61 -7.47 19.55 11.23
C GLN A 61 -6.92 20.06 9.89
N ASN A 62 -6.15 19.24 9.18
CA ASN A 62 -5.58 19.57 7.88
C ASN A 62 -6.44 19.09 6.69
N GLY A 63 -7.63 18.56 6.94
CA GLY A 63 -8.58 18.12 5.92
C GLY A 63 -8.06 16.97 5.05
N CYS A 64 -7.29 16.05 5.64
CA CYS A 64 -6.90 14.82 4.95
C CYS A 64 -8.13 13.94 4.70
N ASP A 65 -8.19 13.35 3.53
CA ASP A 65 -9.29 12.49 3.08
C ASP A 65 -8.82 11.14 2.54
N THR A 66 -7.50 10.96 2.40
CA THR A 66 -6.91 9.77 1.81
C THR A 66 -5.83 9.21 2.71
N PHE A 67 -5.86 7.88 2.91
CA PHE A 67 -4.84 7.16 3.66
C PHE A 67 -4.08 6.21 2.75
N GLN A 68 -2.77 6.40 2.71
CA GLN A 68 -1.84 5.68 1.85
C GLN A 68 -0.93 4.81 2.70
N CYS A 69 -0.67 3.60 2.21
CA CYS A 69 0.29 2.70 2.81
C CYS A 69 1.13 1.98 1.75
N GLN A 70 2.19 1.34 2.23
CA GLN A 70 2.95 0.36 1.47
C GLN A 70 2.56 -1.05 1.91
N LEU A 71 2.36 -1.97 0.97
CA LEU A 71 2.30 -3.40 1.22
C LEU A 71 3.52 -4.07 0.59
N GLN A 72 4.37 -4.67 1.42
CA GLN A 72 5.55 -5.39 0.97
C GLN A 72 5.32 -6.90 0.99
N PHE A 73 5.63 -7.52 -0.14
CA PHE A 73 5.61 -8.95 -0.37
C PHE A 73 7.04 -9.48 -0.46
N LEU A 74 7.29 -10.65 0.15
CA LEU A 74 8.58 -11.32 0.16
C LEU A 74 8.55 -12.60 -0.68
N ALA A 75 9.72 -13.07 -1.10
CA ALA A 75 9.87 -14.27 -1.92
C ALA A 75 9.01 -14.21 -3.19
N VAL A 76 9.04 -13.07 -3.88
CA VAL A 76 8.24 -12.80 -5.07
C VAL A 76 8.77 -13.60 -6.27
N ASP A 77 7.88 -14.32 -6.95
CA ASP A 77 8.14 -15.04 -8.19
C ASP A 77 6.94 -14.87 -9.17
N ASP A 78 7.12 -15.38 -10.39
CA ASP A 78 6.10 -15.36 -11.46
C ASP A 78 5.45 -13.99 -11.71
N PHE A 79 6.21 -12.91 -11.49
CA PHE A 79 5.74 -11.54 -11.67
C PHE A 79 5.38 -11.27 -13.14
N LYS A 80 4.13 -10.87 -13.37
CA LYS A 80 3.59 -10.47 -14.66
C LYS A 80 2.83 -9.17 -14.49
N LEU A 81 3.20 -8.15 -15.28
CA LEU A 81 2.52 -6.87 -15.35
C LEU A 81 2.14 -6.59 -16.80
N ARG A 82 0.87 -6.23 -17.03
CA ARG A 82 0.35 -5.81 -18.34
C ARG A 82 -0.38 -4.49 -18.18
N GLY A 83 -0.14 -3.57 -19.12
CA GLY A 83 -0.85 -2.29 -19.25
C GLY A 83 -0.72 -1.40 -18.01
N TRP A 84 0.48 -0.93 -17.70
CA TRP A 84 0.72 -0.09 -16.52
C TRP A 84 0.63 1.40 -16.85
N ASN A 85 -0.41 2.06 -16.34
CA ASN A 85 -0.58 3.51 -16.42
C ASN A 85 -1.06 4.04 -15.05
N PRO A 86 -0.14 4.32 -14.10
CA PRO A 86 -0.50 4.71 -12.75
C PRO A 86 -1.06 6.14 -12.68
N PRO A 87 -1.90 6.44 -11.68
CA PRO A 87 -2.40 5.51 -10.68
C PRO A 87 -3.45 4.54 -11.26
N VAL A 88 -3.39 3.28 -10.84
CA VAL A 88 -4.32 2.22 -11.26
C VAL A 88 -5.33 1.99 -10.15
N THR A 89 -6.63 2.09 -10.46
CA THR A 89 -7.71 1.81 -9.50
C THR A 89 -8.37 0.48 -9.83
N GLY A 90 -8.41 -0.44 -8.88
CA GLY A 90 -8.99 -1.78 -9.08
C GLY A 90 -9.01 -2.63 -7.82
N SER A 91 -9.24 -3.92 -8.00
CA SER A 91 -9.37 -4.89 -6.91
C SER A 91 -8.05 -5.64 -6.74
N LEU A 92 -7.53 -5.70 -5.51
CA LEU A 92 -6.32 -6.44 -5.16
C LEU A 92 -6.68 -7.65 -4.30
N ASP A 93 -6.65 -8.83 -4.91
CA ASP A 93 -6.94 -10.10 -4.26
C ASP A 93 -5.66 -10.78 -3.80
N VAL A 94 -5.72 -11.41 -2.63
CA VAL A 94 -4.63 -12.23 -2.08
C VAL A 94 -5.21 -13.60 -1.75
N GLU A 95 -4.90 -14.57 -2.59
CA GLU A 95 -5.44 -15.92 -2.50
C GLU A 95 -4.39 -16.89 -1.91
N PRO A 96 -4.72 -17.64 -0.84
CA PRO A 96 -3.86 -18.69 -0.35
C PRO A 96 -3.54 -19.74 -1.41
N ARG A 97 -2.32 -20.29 -1.32
CA ARG A 97 -1.82 -21.43 -2.10
C ARG A 97 -1.15 -22.42 -1.17
N GLU A 98 -0.77 -23.57 -1.71
CA GLU A 98 -0.01 -24.59 -0.97
C GLU A 98 1.38 -24.04 -0.54
N GLU A 99 2.07 -24.78 0.33
CA GLU A 99 3.47 -24.50 0.70
C GLU A 99 3.74 -23.09 1.25
N ARG A 100 2.80 -22.52 2.01
CA ARG A 100 2.93 -21.16 2.59
C ARG A 100 3.13 -20.08 1.52
N ARG A 101 2.43 -20.21 0.40
CA ARG A 101 2.43 -19.24 -0.69
C ARG A 101 1.07 -18.55 -0.79
N VAL A 102 1.07 -17.39 -1.44
CA VAL A 102 -0.15 -16.71 -1.90
C VAL A 102 0.01 -16.31 -3.36
N LEU A 103 -1.10 -16.30 -4.10
CA LEU A 103 -1.20 -15.64 -5.40
C LEU A 103 -1.82 -14.26 -5.17
N VAL A 104 -1.15 -13.21 -5.67
CA VAL A 104 -1.65 -11.84 -5.62
C VAL A 104 -2.08 -11.41 -7.02
N LEU A 105 -3.28 -10.86 -7.11
CA LEU A 105 -3.92 -10.45 -8.36
C LEU A 105 -4.41 -9.01 -8.22
N LEU A 106 -3.98 -8.13 -9.11
CA LEU A 106 -4.59 -6.82 -9.31
C LEU A 106 -5.33 -6.83 -10.64
N GLY A 107 -6.65 -6.68 -10.56
CA GLY A 107 -7.51 -6.46 -11.71
C GLY A 107 -7.99 -5.01 -11.77
N ALA A 108 -7.66 -4.32 -12.85
CA ALA A 108 -8.17 -2.97 -13.14
C ALA A 108 -8.41 -2.81 -14.65
N ASP A 109 -9.09 -1.75 -15.05
CA ASP A 109 -9.25 -1.45 -16.48
C ASP A 109 -7.88 -1.21 -17.15
N GLY A 110 -7.63 -1.91 -18.24
CA GLY A 110 -6.34 -1.90 -18.95
C GLY A 110 -5.13 -2.46 -18.20
N THR A 111 -5.19 -2.68 -16.89
CA THR A 111 -4.06 -3.15 -16.07
C THR A 111 -4.30 -4.53 -15.47
N ARG A 112 -3.32 -5.43 -15.58
CA ARG A 112 -3.29 -6.68 -14.83
C ARG A 112 -1.91 -6.91 -14.23
N LEU A 113 -1.86 -7.11 -12.91
CA LEU A 113 -0.66 -7.54 -12.21
C LEU A 113 -0.92 -8.88 -11.52
N THR A 114 -0.01 -9.83 -11.69
CA THR A 114 -0.06 -11.14 -11.02
C THR A 114 1.33 -11.50 -10.54
N PHE A 115 1.45 -12.02 -9.33
CA PHE A 115 2.69 -12.61 -8.82
C PHE A 115 2.39 -13.55 -7.67
N SER A 116 3.31 -14.46 -7.39
CA SER A 116 3.24 -15.31 -6.21
C SER A 116 4.24 -14.82 -5.15
N SER A 117 3.92 -14.98 -3.87
CA SER A 117 4.76 -14.55 -2.74
C SER A 117 4.60 -15.47 -1.53
N SER A 118 5.39 -15.25 -0.47
CA SER A 118 5.16 -15.91 0.81
C SER A 118 3.78 -15.57 1.37
N ASP A 119 3.21 -16.43 2.22
CA ASP A 119 1.95 -16.27 2.97
C ASP A 119 1.98 -15.18 4.07
N SER A 120 2.85 -14.19 3.91
CA SER A 120 2.97 -13.09 4.83
C SER A 120 3.34 -11.82 4.08
N LEU A 121 2.74 -10.71 4.50
CA LEU A 121 3.01 -9.38 3.97
C LEU A 121 3.23 -8.40 5.12
N THR A 122 3.92 -7.30 4.82
CA THR A 122 4.26 -6.29 5.83
C THR A 122 3.74 -4.93 5.38
N VAL A 123 3.08 -4.21 6.28
CA VAL A 123 2.69 -2.83 6.05
C VAL A 123 3.89 -1.93 6.32
N GLY A 124 4.26 -1.14 5.32
CA GLY A 124 5.39 -0.22 5.38
C GLY A 124 5.00 1.20 5.72
N LYS A 125 5.58 2.14 4.99
CA LYS A 125 5.34 3.57 5.19
C LYS A 125 3.85 3.88 5.05
N MET A 126 3.32 4.65 5.99
CA MET A 126 1.93 5.09 6.01
C MET A 126 1.87 6.61 6.10
N SER A 127 0.90 7.21 5.43
CA SER A 127 0.63 8.64 5.49
C SER A 127 -0.83 8.96 5.21
N ALA A 128 -1.31 10.05 5.78
CA ALA A 128 -2.55 10.69 5.35
C ALA A 128 -2.25 11.95 4.54
N TYR A 129 -3.12 12.27 3.59
CA TYR A 129 -3.04 13.51 2.81
C TYR A 129 -4.42 13.90 2.30
N ARG A 130 -4.49 15.11 1.72
CA ARG A 130 -5.67 15.58 0.99
C ARG A 130 -5.48 15.34 -0.49
N ALA A 131 -6.36 14.55 -1.10
CA ALA A 131 -6.29 14.26 -2.52
C ALA A 131 -6.42 15.54 -3.36
N ALA A 132 -5.59 15.65 -4.40
CA ALA A 132 -5.75 16.69 -5.40
C ALA A 132 -6.97 16.40 -6.29
N PRO A 133 -7.61 17.42 -6.90
CA PRO A 133 -8.78 17.22 -7.77
C PRO A 133 -8.51 16.31 -8.98
N ASP A 134 -7.26 16.24 -9.43
CA ASP A 134 -6.78 15.37 -10.52
C ASP A 134 -6.49 13.93 -10.06
N GLY A 135 -6.70 13.61 -8.77
CA GLY A 135 -6.47 12.31 -8.17
C GLY A 135 -5.01 12.03 -7.80
N MET A 136 -4.09 12.98 -8.02
CA MET A 136 -2.67 12.87 -7.70
C MET A 136 -2.39 13.08 -6.20
N ASP A 137 -1.21 12.64 -5.76
CA ASP A 137 -0.71 12.71 -4.38
C ASP A 137 0.50 13.63 -4.27
N HIS A 138 0.55 14.70 -5.07
CA HIS A 138 1.65 15.67 -5.03
C HIS A 138 1.56 16.66 -3.85
N GLY A 139 0.45 16.62 -3.11
CA GLY A 139 0.21 17.48 -1.96
C GLY A 139 1.06 17.12 -0.75
N ARG A 140 0.79 17.79 0.36
CA ARG A 140 1.48 17.52 1.62
C ARG A 140 1.04 16.17 2.20
N HIS A 141 2.00 15.35 2.59
CA HIS A 141 1.79 14.11 3.32
C HIS A 141 2.07 14.29 4.82
N TYR A 142 1.22 13.67 5.64
CA TYR A 142 1.36 13.53 7.08
C TYR A 142 1.72 12.07 7.38
N TYR A 143 3.02 11.81 7.53
CA TYR A 143 3.56 10.47 7.74
C TYR A 143 3.35 9.98 9.17
N VAL A 144 2.96 8.72 9.29
CA VAL A 144 2.80 8.04 10.58
C VAL A 144 4.14 7.93 11.32
N GLY A 145 5.21 7.60 10.59
CA GLY A 145 6.56 7.44 11.11
C GLY A 145 7.27 8.77 11.35
N LYS A 146 7.82 8.97 12.56
CA LYS A 146 8.50 10.22 12.94
C LYS A 146 9.67 10.57 12.01
N VAL A 147 10.48 9.58 11.61
CA VAL A 147 11.63 9.80 10.72
C VAL A 147 11.17 10.28 9.35
N ASP A 148 10.14 9.66 8.79
CA ASP A 148 9.60 10.05 7.49
C ASP A 148 8.93 11.43 7.56
N GLN A 149 8.19 11.72 8.64
CA GLN A 149 7.57 13.03 8.89
C GLN A 149 8.59 14.17 8.99
N MET A 150 9.78 13.91 9.50
CA MET A 150 10.88 14.89 9.56
C MET A 150 11.56 15.08 8.21
N ARG A 151 11.68 14.02 7.41
CA ARG A 151 12.43 14.03 6.15
C ARG A 151 11.60 14.49 4.96
N TYR A 152 10.31 14.19 4.97
CA TYR A 152 9.45 14.29 3.81
C TYR A 152 8.16 15.01 4.19
N SER A 153 7.89 16.10 3.49
CA SER A 153 6.60 16.81 3.51
C SER A 153 5.74 16.48 2.29
N VAL A 154 6.37 15.97 1.23
CA VAL A 154 5.77 15.47 -0.01
C VAL A 154 6.42 14.13 -0.35
N LEU A 155 5.89 13.42 -1.35
CA LEU A 155 6.47 12.15 -1.73
C LEU A 155 7.93 12.27 -2.18
N PRO A 156 8.80 11.36 -1.72
CA PRO A 156 10.18 11.29 -2.21
C PRO A 156 10.23 10.88 -3.67
N ASP A 157 11.35 11.23 -4.32
CA ASP A 157 11.70 10.79 -5.66
C ASP A 157 11.57 9.25 -5.78
N PRO A 158 11.02 8.72 -6.89
CA PRO A 158 10.83 7.27 -7.07
C PRO A 158 12.10 6.41 -6.88
N GLY A 159 13.30 6.98 -7.03
CA GLY A 159 14.58 6.32 -6.79
C GLY A 159 15.03 6.26 -5.32
N GLU A 160 14.28 6.85 -4.38
CA GLU A 160 14.64 6.91 -2.96
C GLU A 160 14.52 5.54 -2.27
N LYS A 161 15.63 4.78 -2.30
CA LYS A 161 15.70 3.41 -1.76
C LYS A 161 15.34 3.34 -0.28
N THR A 162 15.65 4.36 0.52
CA THR A 162 15.36 4.32 1.95
C THR A 162 13.86 4.45 2.26
N PHE A 163 13.09 4.97 1.31
CA PHE A 163 11.65 5.11 1.41
C PHE A 163 10.89 3.93 0.79
N TYR A 164 11.30 3.46 -0.40
CA TYR A 164 10.58 2.40 -1.13
C TYR A 164 11.12 0.99 -0.91
N GLY A 165 12.42 0.86 -0.65
CA GLY A 165 13.12 -0.43 -0.52
C GLY A 165 13.23 -0.96 0.92
N ARG A 166 12.70 -0.23 1.91
CA ARG A 166 12.73 -0.63 3.32
C ARG A 166 11.38 -0.44 3.97
N VAL A 167 10.86 -1.52 4.54
CA VAL A 167 9.65 -1.57 5.36
C VAL A 167 10.04 -1.93 6.78
#